data_AF-A0A3D1V8H1-F1
#
_entry.id   AF-A0A3D1V8H1-F1
#
_cell.length_a   1.000
_cell.length_b   1.000
_cell.length_c   1.000
_cell.angle_alpha   90.00
_cell.angle_beta   90.00
_cell.angle_gamma   90.00
#
_symmetry.space_group_name_H-M   'P 1'
#
loop_
_entity.id
_entity.type
_entity.pdbx_description
1 polymer ?
#
loop_
_entity_poly.entity_id
_entity_poly.type
_entity_poly.pdbx_seq_one_letter_code
_entity_poly.pdbx_strand_id
1 'polypeptide(L)' 'GELMLIRLFEIAGERTAEWVTLEVRVSNASAQALYHKYGFSQQGLRRRYYSDNGEDAYIMWSPSIRTDEYR' A
#
# COMPACT_ATOMS: atom_id res chain seq x y z
N GLY A 1 -2.90 -0.54 -12.48
CA GLY A 1 -2.58 -0.47 -11.04
C GLY A 1 -3.51 0.51 -10.34
N GLU A 2 -3.50 1.76 -10.78
CA GLU A 2 -4.24 2.87 -10.15
C GLU A 2 -5.74 2.60 -9.92
N LEU A 3 -6.48 2.14 -10.93
CA LEU A 3 -7.91 1.82 -10.79
C LEU A 3 -8.20 0.73 -9.75
N MET A 4 -7.33 -0.29 -9.64
CA MET A 4 -7.50 -1.33 -8.61
C MET A 4 -7.26 -0.76 -7.22
N LEU A 5 -6.27 0.14 -7.06
CA LEU A 5 -5.98 0.78 -5.79
C LEU A 5 -7.15 1.68 -5.33
N ILE A 6 -7.70 2.49 -6.25
CA ILE A 6 -8.88 3.32 -5.98
C ILE A 6 -10.06 2.45 -5.52
N ARG A 7 -10.34 1.37 -6.24
CA ARG A 7 -11.43 0.45 -5.87
C ARG A 7 -11.21 -0.20 -4.50
N LEU A 8 -9.96 -0.46 -4.13
CA LEU A 8 -9.60 -1.03 -2.84
C LEU A 8 -9.86 -0.04 -1.70
N PHE A 9 -9.58 1.25 -1.92
CA PHE A 9 -9.93 2.32 -0.98
C PHE A 9 -11.44 2.45 -0.78
N GLU A 10 -12.24 2.39 -1.86
CA GLU A 10 -13.70 2.42 -1.77
C GLU A 10 -14.23 1.27 -0.89
N ILE A 11 -13.78 0.03 -1.16
CA ILE A 11 -14.17 -1.16 -0.40
C ILE A 11 -13.69 -1.06 1.06
N ALA A 12 -12.50 -0.51 1.30
CA ALA A 12 -11.98 -0.32 2.66
C ALA A 12 -12.83 0.68 3.46
N GLY A 13 -13.27 1.77 2.81
CA GLY A 13 -14.20 2.75 3.37
C GLY A 13 -15.55 2.12 3.74
N GLU A 14 -16.14 1.31 2.85
CA GLU A 14 -17.38 0.55 3.11
C GLU A 14 -17.24 -0.38 4.33
N ARG A 15 -16.04 -0.92 4.57
CA ARG A 15 -15.74 -1.84 5.66
C ARG A 15 -15.32 -1.17 6.96
N THR A 16 -15.42 0.16 7.05
CA THR A 16 -15.02 0.95 8.23
C THR A 16 -13.54 0.81 8.60
N ALA A 17 -12.70 0.39 7.65
CA ALA A 17 -11.25 0.30 7.88
C ALA A 17 -10.67 1.70 8.15
N GLU A 18 -9.62 1.73 8.98
CA GLU A 18 -8.94 2.99 9.32
C GLU A 18 -7.72 3.23 8.44
N TRP A 19 -7.04 2.17 8.01
CA TRP A 19 -5.87 2.22 7.13
C TRP A 19 -5.91 1.09 6.10
N VAL A 20 -5.19 1.28 5.00
CA VAL A 20 -4.86 0.24 4.02
C VAL A 20 -3.36 -0.04 4.10
N THR A 21 -3.00 -1.32 4.15
CA THR A 21 -1.61 -1.77 4.15
C THR A 21 -1.32 -2.66 2.94
N LEU A 22 -0.10 -2.62 2.43
CA LEU A 22 0.36 -3.48 1.35
C LEU A 22 1.83 -3.87 1.52
N GLU A 23 2.21 -4.97 0.88
CA GLU A 23 3.60 -5.35 0.68
C GLU A 23 4.01 -5.19 -0.78
N VAL A 24 5.14 -4.51 -1.03
CA VAL A 24 5.68 -4.28 -2.38
C VAL A 24 7.16 -4.68 -2.45
N ARG A 25 7.56 -5.31 -3.55
CA ARG A 25 8.97 -5.63 -3.86
C ARG A 25 9.86 -4.40 -3.73
N VAL A 26 11.01 -4.56 -3.07
CA VAL A 26 12.02 -3.49 -2.93
C VAL A 26 12.55 -3.03 -4.30
N SER A 27 12.63 -3.93 -5.29
CA SER A 27 13.07 -3.56 -6.65
C SER A 27 12.00 -2.86 -7.49
N ASN A 28 10.71 -2.91 -7.10
CA ASN A 28 9.61 -2.39 -7.92
C ASN A 28 9.36 -0.89 -7.69
N ALA A 29 10.30 -0.07 -8.16
CA ALA A 29 10.25 1.38 -8.02
C ALA A 29 8.98 2.01 -8.64
N SER A 30 8.45 1.45 -9.72
CA SER A 30 7.22 1.93 -10.37
C SER A 30 5.99 1.78 -9.46
N ALA A 31 5.82 0.61 -8.86
CA ALA A 31 4.73 0.38 -7.91
C ALA A 31 4.90 1.23 -6.64
N GLN A 32 6.12 1.32 -6.11
CA GLN A 32 6.42 2.19 -4.96
C GLN A 32 6.06 3.65 -5.23
N ALA A 33 6.43 4.18 -6.41
CA ALA A 33 6.07 5.54 -6.81
C ALA A 33 4.55 5.75 -6.91
N LEU A 34 3.82 4.77 -7.46
CA LEU A 34 2.36 4.80 -7.47
C LEU A 34 1.80 4.86 -6.05
N TYR A 35 2.26 4.02 -5.13
CA TYR A 35 1.75 4.03 -3.75
C TYR A 35 2.08 5.32 -3.01
N HIS A 36 3.28 5.87 -3.21
CA HIS A 36 3.66 7.17 -2.65
C HIS A 36 2.76 8.31 -3.16
N LYS A 37 2.34 8.30 -4.42
CA LYS A 37 1.37 9.28 -4.98
C LYS A 37 0.06 9.29 -4.19
N TYR A 38 -0.34 8.15 -3.62
CA TYR A 38 -1.55 7.99 -2.82
C TYR A 38 -1.32 8.12 -1.31
N GLY A 39 -0.16 8.66 -0.91
CA GLY A 39 0.17 8.93 0.48
C GLY A 39 0.70 7.73 1.26
N PHE A 40 0.91 6.57 0.61
CA PHE A 40 1.52 5.45 1.30
C PHE A 40 2.95 5.77 1.73
N SER A 41 3.31 5.33 2.92
CA SER A 41 4.66 5.45 3.49
C SER A 41 5.17 4.09 3.92
N GLN A 42 6.48 3.87 3.77
CA GLN A 42 7.12 2.64 4.24
C GLN A 42 7.15 2.62 5.77
N GLN A 43 6.60 1.56 6.36
CA GLN A 43 6.61 1.34 7.81
C GLN A 43 7.45 0.15 8.24
N GLY A 44 7.92 -0.66 7.31
CA GLY A 44 8.78 -1.80 7.63
C GLY A 44 9.35 -2.50 6.41
N LEU A 45 10.20 -3.48 6.69
CA LEU A 45 10.84 -4.36 5.70
C LEU A 45 10.63 -5.81 6.12
N ARG A 46 10.03 -6.63 5.25
CA ARG A 46 9.99 -8.08 5.37
C ARG A 46 11.11 -8.68 4.55
N ARG A 47 12.07 -9.30 5.22
CA ARG A 47 13.19 -9.98 4.56
C ARG A 47 12.73 -11.27 3.89
N ARG A 48 13.17 -11.51 2.66
CA ARG A 48 12.86 -12.70 1.85
C ARG A 48 11.37 -13.04 1.81
N TYR A 49 10.54 -12.02 1.60
CA TYR A 49 9.08 -12.14 1.62
C TYR A 49 8.54 -12.87 0.39
N TYR A 50 9.06 -12.55 -0.79
CA TYR A 50 8.64 -13.19 -2.03
C TYR A 50 9.36 -14.53 -2.19
N SER A 51 8.57 -15.61 -2.29
CA SER A 51 9.08 -16.98 -2.27
C SER A 51 9.76 -17.43 -3.57
N ASP A 52 9.51 -16.73 -4.67
CA ASP A 52 10.03 -17.06 -6.00
C ASP A 52 11.52 -16.75 -6.16
N ASN A 53 11.98 -15.63 -5.60
CA ASN A 53 13.37 -15.17 -5.71
C ASN A 53 14.00 -14.78 -4.35
N GLY A 54 13.27 -14.95 -3.25
CA GLY A 54 13.73 -14.55 -1.92
C GLY A 54 13.87 -13.04 -1.76
N GLU A 55 13.17 -12.25 -2.57
CA GLU A 55 13.27 -10.80 -2.51
C GLU A 55 12.52 -10.22 -1.30
N ASP A 56 13.10 -9.17 -0.75
CA ASP A 56 12.52 -8.40 0.34
C ASP A 56 11.28 -7.60 -0.12
N ALA A 57 10.40 -7.29 0.83
CA ALA A 57 9.24 -6.43 0.60
C ALA A 57 9.19 -5.28 1.60
N TYR A 58 8.90 -4.09 1.10
CA TYR A 58 8.46 -2.99 1.95
C TYR A 58 7.02 -3.22 2.39
N ILE A 59 6.76 -3.04 3.68
CA ILE A 59 5.40 -2.87 4.20
C ILE A 59 5.09 -1.38 4.10
N MET A 60 4.04 -1.02 3.37
CA MET A 60 3.59 0.35 3.23
C MET A 60 2.19 0.54 3.78
N TRP A 61 1.95 1.68 4.43
CA TRP A 61 0.66 2.05 5.02
C TRP A 61 0.16 3.33 4.40
N SER A 62 -1.14 3.38 4.09
CA SER A 62 -1.83 4.62 3.73
C SER A 62 -1.90 5.56 4.94
N PRO A 63 -2.18 6.86 4.74
CA PRO A 63 -2.74 7.69 5.81
C PRO A 63 -4.07 7.09 6.30
N SER A 64 -4.63 7.64 7.37
CA SER A 64 -5.98 7.27 7.77
C SER A 64 -6.93 7.56 6.62
N ILE A 65 -7.73 6.57 6.22
CA ILE A 65 -8.73 6.72 5.17
C ILE A 65 -10.03 7.33 5.71
N ARG A 66 -10.05 7.70 7.00
CA ARG A 66 -11.19 8.30 7.68
C ARG A 66 -11.02 9.79 7.97
N THR A 67 -9.82 10.33 7.79
CA THR A 67 -9.57 11.79 7.86
C THR A 67 -10.27 12.50 6.69
N ASP A 68 -10.70 13.75 6.93
CA ASP A 68 -11.56 14.51 6.01
C ASP A 68 -10.96 14.74 4.61
N GLU A 69 -9.66 14.52 4.40
CA GLU A 69 -9.00 14.56 3.08
C GLU A 69 -9.48 13.48 2.10
N TYR A 70 -10.14 12.42 2.57
CA TYR A 70 -10.60 11.29 1.75
C TYR A 70 -12.14 11.04 1.83
N ARG A 71 -12.91 11.97 2.41
CA ARG A 71 -14.39 11.99 2.31
C ARG A 71 -14.86 12.75 1.08
#